data_AF-A0A0A2XXC4-F1
#
_entry.id   AF-A0A0A2XXC4-F1
#
_cell.length_a   1.000
_cell.length_b   1.000
_cell.length_c   1.000
_cell.angle_alpha   90.00
_cell.angle_beta   90.00
_cell.angle_gamma   90.00
#
_symmetry.space_group_name_H-M   'P 1'
#
loop_
_entity.id
_entity.type
_entity.pdbx_description
1 polymer ?
#
loop_
_entity_poly.entity_id
_entity_poly.type
_entity_poly.pdbx_seq_one_letter_code
_entity_poly.pdbx_strand_id
1 'polypeptide(L)'
;MSGRKLRSDSATAKVLATKAAQTKLSPPKKLTKLETRYWNSIINSRALDSWTPIDQERAVKLAKLYAEIDDYEHELATQARRWVKTDTGTMKMHPLHYVIEDLYKREIQMCRSLQIHSRATNGESRDQVKINQLYQEAKKALDDDDGLIARVFN
;
A
#
# COMPACT_ATOMS: atom_id res chain seq x y z
N MET A 1 25.88 13.88 19.89
CA MET A 1 26.37 14.23 18.54
C MET A 1 25.31 13.78 17.53
N SER A 2 24.43 14.69 17.12
CA SER A 2 23.32 14.36 16.20
C SER A 2 23.91 14.15 14.80
N GLY A 3 23.93 12.91 14.33
CA GLY A 3 24.38 12.56 12.99
C GLY A 3 23.52 13.29 11.96
N ARG A 4 24.14 14.11 11.12
CA ARG A 4 23.46 14.90 10.09
C ARG A 4 22.68 13.95 9.18
N LYS A 5 21.34 14.07 9.16
CA LYS A 5 20.49 13.32 8.22
C LYS A 5 21.00 13.55 6.80
N LEU A 6 21.19 12.48 6.06
CA LEU A 6 21.71 12.50 4.68
C LEU A 6 20.76 13.33 3.82
N ARG A 7 21.29 14.31 3.08
CA ARG A 7 20.47 15.15 2.20
C ARG A 7 19.99 14.33 1.01
N SER A 8 18.71 14.47 0.69
CA SER A 8 18.01 13.70 -0.36
C SER A 8 18.57 13.93 -1.77
N ASP A 9 19.31 15.01 -1.99
CA ASP A 9 19.89 15.40 -3.28
C ASP A 9 21.32 14.85 -3.52
N SER A 10 21.90 14.15 -2.54
CA SER A 10 23.24 13.58 -2.69
C SER A 10 23.26 12.36 -3.62
N ALA A 11 24.36 12.17 -4.36
CA ALA A 11 24.58 10.96 -5.15
C ALA A 11 24.51 9.69 -4.28
N THR A 12 24.94 9.78 -3.02
CA THR A 12 24.82 8.72 -2.02
C THR A 12 23.38 8.36 -1.70
N ALA A 13 22.47 9.35 -1.60
CA ALA A 13 21.05 9.10 -1.41
C ALA A 13 20.42 8.37 -2.61
N LYS A 14 20.86 8.71 -3.84
CA LYS A 14 20.41 8.01 -5.06
C LYS A 14 20.86 6.55 -5.08
N VAL A 15 22.13 6.26 -4.80
CA VAL A 15 22.65 4.88 -4.75
C VAL A 15 21.95 4.04 -3.67
N LEU A 16 21.71 4.62 -2.49
CA LEU A 16 20.96 3.94 -1.43
C LEU A 16 19.50 3.70 -1.82
N ALA A 17 18.85 4.65 -2.49
CA ALA A 17 17.49 4.47 -3.01
C ALA A 17 17.42 3.36 -4.06
N THR A 18 18.38 3.28 -4.99
CA THR A 18 18.45 2.20 -5.99
C THR A 18 18.71 0.84 -5.34
N LYS A 19 19.64 0.75 -4.39
CA LYS A 19 19.92 -0.50 -3.65
C LYS A 19 18.73 -0.94 -2.80
N ALA A 20 18.05 0.01 -2.15
CA ALA A 20 16.82 -0.25 -1.43
C ALA A 20 15.72 -0.75 -2.37
N ALA A 21 15.53 -0.11 -3.54
CA ALA A 21 14.53 -0.52 -4.53
C ALA A 21 14.74 -1.95 -5.08
N GLN A 22 15.98 -2.44 -5.06
CA GLN A 22 16.32 -3.84 -5.41
C GLN A 22 16.00 -4.84 -4.29
N THR A 23 15.84 -4.39 -3.04
CA THR A 23 15.56 -5.26 -1.89
C THR A 23 14.06 -5.49 -1.78
N LYS A 24 13.58 -6.73 -1.73
CA LYS A 24 12.14 -7.02 -1.58
C LYS A 24 11.81 -7.37 -0.13
N LEU A 25 10.92 -6.61 0.51
CA LEU A 25 10.37 -7.00 1.80
C LEU A 25 9.38 -8.15 1.63
N SER A 26 9.69 -9.27 2.28
CA SER A 26 8.81 -10.43 2.35
C SER A 26 7.72 -10.20 3.39
N PRO A 27 6.47 -10.63 3.13
CA PRO A 27 5.40 -10.53 4.13
C PRO A 27 5.72 -11.42 5.34
N PRO A 28 5.44 -10.96 6.57
CA PRO A 28 5.65 -11.76 7.78
C PRO A 28 4.71 -12.96 7.90
N LYS A 29 3.68 -13.05 7.04
CA LYS A 29 2.73 -14.16 7.00
C LYS A 29 2.53 -14.63 5.57
N LYS A 30 2.15 -15.91 5.41
CA LYS A 30 1.75 -16.44 4.10
C LYS A 30 0.47 -15.74 3.64
N LEU A 31 0.50 -15.29 2.38
CA LEU A 31 -0.58 -14.58 1.72
C LEU A 31 -1.05 -15.36 0.47
N THR A 32 -2.31 -15.21 0.11
CA THR A 32 -2.83 -15.68 -1.19
C THR A 32 -2.26 -14.85 -2.34
N LYS A 33 -2.53 -15.24 -3.59
CA LYS A 33 -2.10 -14.47 -4.77
C LYS A 33 -2.68 -13.04 -4.78
N LEU A 34 -3.96 -12.90 -4.43
CA LEU A 34 -4.65 -11.60 -4.38
C LEU A 34 -4.10 -10.74 -3.23
N GLU A 35 -4.00 -11.30 -2.03
CA GLU A 35 -3.43 -10.61 -0.87
C GLU A 35 -1.96 -10.19 -1.15
N THR A 36 -1.17 -11.02 -1.84
CA THR A 36 0.21 -10.70 -2.21
C THR A 36 0.27 -9.51 -3.18
N ARG A 37 -0.69 -9.39 -4.11
CA ARG A 37 -0.80 -8.21 -4.98
C ARG A 37 -1.01 -6.94 -4.15
N TYR A 38 -1.93 -6.98 -3.18
CA TYR A 38 -2.18 -5.84 -2.29
C TYR A 38 -1.00 -5.52 -1.38
N TRP A 39 -0.36 -6.54 -0.80
CA TRP A 39 0.87 -6.39 -0.03
C TRP A 39 1.94 -5.63 -0.80
N ASN A 40 2.20 -6.03 -2.05
CA ASN A 40 3.18 -5.35 -2.89
C ASN A 40 2.77 -3.88 -3.13
N SER A 41 1.50 -3.60 -3.40
CA SER A 41 1.03 -2.21 -3.55
C SER A 41 1.28 -1.37 -2.29
N ILE A 42 0.92 -1.92 -1.12
CA ILE A 42 1.06 -1.29 0.19
C ILE A 42 2.52 -1.01 0.52
N ILE A 43 3.39 -2.02 0.42
CA ILE A 43 4.81 -1.88 0.79
C ILE A 43 5.57 -0.91 -0.13
N ASN A 44 5.14 -0.79 -1.39
CA ASN A 44 5.73 0.16 -2.33
C ASN A 44 5.19 1.59 -2.20
N SER A 45 4.27 1.87 -1.28
CA SER A 45 3.68 3.21 -1.09
C SER A 45 4.64 4.21 -0.43
N ARG A 46 5.69 3.73 0.26
CA ARG A 46 6.76 4.53 0.90
C ARG A 46 8.08 3.79 0.85
N ALA A 47 9.19 4.49 1.13
CA ALA A 47 10.54 3.92 1.10
C ALA A 47 10.66 2.65 1.97
N LEU A 48 11.34 1.62 1.46
CA LEU A 48 11.39 0.29 2.11
C LEU A 48 12.06 0.28 3.49
N ASP A 49 13.06 1.14 3.68
CA ASP A 49 13.78 1.31 4.95
C ASP A 49 12.93 1.98 6.04
N SER A 50 11.80 2.61 5.69
CA SER A 50 10.88 3.24 6.64
C SER A 50 9.90 2.26 7.31
N TRP A 51 9.83 1.01 6.84
CA TRP A 51 8.88 0.01 7.35
C TRP A 51 9.39 -0.66 8.63
N THR A 52 8.71 -0.41 9.74
CA THR A 52 8.96 -1.15 10.99
C THR A 52 8.33 -2.55 10.95
N PRO A 53 8.77 -3.50 11.79
CA PRO A 53 8.13 -4.82 11.87
C PRO A 53 6.63 -4.77 12.19
N ILE A 54 6.21 -3.83 13.04
CA ILE A 54 4.79 -3.66 13.37
C ILE A 54 3.98 -3.10 12.19
N ASP A 55 4.60 -2.26 11.36
CA ASP A 55 3.96 -1.78 10.13
C ASP A 55 3.80 -2.90 9.11
N GLN A 56 4.78 -3.80 9.02
CA GLN A 56 4.68 -5.00 8.16
C GLN A 56 3.53 -5.92 8.62
N GLU A 57 3.35 -6.13 9.92
CA GLU A 57 2.19 -6.87 10.45
C GLU A 57 0.86 -6.19 10.11
N ARG A 58 0.79 -4.85 10.21
CA ARG A 58 -0.40 -4.07 9.83
C ARG A 58 -0.65 -4.07 8.32
N ALA A 59 0.40 -3.99 7.51
CA ALA A 59 0.32 -4.05 6.05
C ALA A 59 -0.21 -5.40 5.56
N VAL A 60 0.15 -6.51 6.23
CA VAL A 60 -0.49 -7.81 5.99
C VAL A 60 -1.99 -7.75 6.25
N LYS A 61 -2.40 -7.19 7.40
CA LYS A 61 -3.83 -7.09 7.74
C LYS A 61 -4.59 -6.22 6.72
N LEU A 62 -3.98 -5.12 6.26
CA LEU A 62 -4.57 -4.26 5.25
C LEU A 62 -4.70 -4.96 3.89
N ALA A 63 -3.70 -5.76 3.50
CA ALA A 63 -3.77 -6.55 2.27
C ALA A 63 -4.91 -7.58 2.29
N LYS A 64 -5.15 -8.20 3.46
CA LYS A 64 -6.29 -9.10 3.67
C LYS A 64 -7.63 -8.38 3.65
N LEU A 65 -7.69 -7.20 4.26
CA LEU A 65 -8.89 -6.36 4.24
C LEU A 65 -9.28 -5.93 2.82
N TYR A 66 -8.32 -5.61 1.95
CA TYR A 66 -8.63 -5.33 0.55
C TYR A 66 -9.21 -6.54 -0.19
N ALA A 67 -8.68 -7.75 0.06
CA ALA A 67 -9.25 -8.96 -0.52
C ALA A 67 -10.68 -9.21 -0.02
N GLU A 68 -10.95 -8.98 1.27
CA GLU A 68 -12.29 -9.08 1.85
C GLU A 68 -13.26 -8.04 1.24
N ILE A 69 -12.79 -6.80 1.01
CA ILE A 69 -13.58 -5.78 0.31
C ILE A 69 -13.92 -6.23 -1.11
N ASP A 70 -12.94 -6.71 -1.88
CA ASP A 70 -13.18 -7.21 -3.25
C ASP A 70 -14.24 -8.33 -3.28
N ASP A 71 -14.17 -9.26 -2.33
CA ASP A 71 -15.12 -10.38 -2.22
C ASP A 71 -16.55 -9.86 -1.97
N TYR A 72 -16.71 -8.93 -1.02
CA TYR A 72 -18.01 -8.34 -0.70
C TYR A 72 -18.54 -7.42 -1.81
N GLU A 73 -17.68 -6.68 -2.50
CA GLU A 73 -18.07 -5.88 -3.66
C GLU A 73 -18.52 -6.76 -4.82
N HIS A 74 -17.83 -7.88 -5.04
CA HIS A 74 -18.24 -8.87 -6.04
C HIS A 74 -19.61 -9.48 -5.69
N GLU A 75 -19.86 -9.85 -4.42
CA GLU A 75 -21.17 -10.30 -3.96
C GLU A 75 -22.25 -9.23 -4.19
N LEU A 76 -21.95 -7.97 -3.84
CA LEU A 76 -22.87 -6.86 -4.04
C LEU A 76 -23.22 -6.66 -5.52
N ALA A 77 -22.23 -6.77 -6.41
CA ALA A 77 -22.41 -6.57 -7.84
C ALA A 77 -23.19 -7.72 -8.52
N THR A 78 -23.09 -8.94 -7.99
CA THR A 78 -23.64 -10.14 -8.65
C THR A 78 -24.95 -10.63 -8.05
N GLN A 79 -25.16 -10.47 -6.74
CA GLN A 79 -26.25 -11.13 -6.02
C GLN A 79 -27.22 -10.17 -5.33
N ALA A 80 -26.79 -8.95 -5.02
CA ALA A 80 -27.59 -8.03 -4.21
C ALA A 80 -28.10 -6.82 -5.00
N ARG A 81 -29.31 -6.36 -4.65
CA ARG A 81 -29.82 -5.05 -5.04
C ARG A 81 -29.70 -4.11 -3.87
N ARG A 82 -29.54 -2.80 -4.16
CA ARG A 82 -29.44 -1.78 -3.11
C ARG A 82 -30.62 -1.78 -2.15
N TRP A 83 -31.82 -2.02 -2.67
CA TRP A 83 -33.06 -2.01 -1.91
C TRP A 83 -33.70 -3.40 -1.95
N VAL A 84 -34.09 -3.90 -0.79
CA VAL A 84 -34.76 -5.19 -0.60
C VAL A 84 -36.09 -4.97 0.11
N LYS A 85 -37.12 -5.72 -0.30
CA LYS A 85 -38.41 -5.74 0.40
C LYS A 85 -38.28 -6.60 1.64
N THR A 86 -38.70 -6.07 2.79
CA THR A 86 -38.90 -6.87 3.99
C THR A 86 -40.19 -7.68 3.91
N ASP A 87 -40.36 -8.64 4.81
CA ASP A 87 -41.60 -9.45 4.92
C ASP A 87 -42.86 -8.59 5.13
N THR A 88 -42.69 -7.40 5.71
CA THR A 88 -43.73 -6.38 5.89
C THR A 88 -44.01 -5.52 4.64
N GLY A 89 -43.30 -5.75 3.55
CA GLY A 89 -43.43 -5.00 2.29
C GLY A 89 -42.68 -3.66 2.23
N THR A 90 -42.05 -3.22 3.34
CA THR A 90 -41.26 -1.98 3.35
C THR A 90 -39.92 -2.17 2.62
N MET A 91 -39.49 -1.18 1.84
CA MET A 91 -38.16 -1.19 1.22
C MET A 91 -37.11 -0.80 2.26
N LYS A 92 -36.08 -1.63 2.45
CA LYS A 92 -34.91 -1.32 3.28
C LYS A 92 -33.62 -1.50 2.47
N MET A 93 -32.55 -0.82 2.88
CA MET A 93 -31.23 -0.99 2.27
C MET A 93 -30.70 -2.40 2.57
N HIS A 94 -30.10 -3.05 1.58
CA HIS A 94 -29.49 -4.36 1.75
C HIS A 94 -28.37 -4.31 2.81
N PRO A 95 -28.33 -5.25 3.78
CA PRO A 95 -27.35 -5.23 4.88
C PRO A 95 -25.88 -5.14 4.42
N LEU A 96 -25.56 -5.79 3.30
CA LEU A 96 -24.24 -5.78 2.67
C LEU A 96 -23.65 -4.37 2.43
N HIS A 97 -24.50 -3.38 2.14
CA HIS A 97 -24.03 -2.00 2.00
C HIS A 97 -23.45 -1.44 3.30
N TYR A 98 -24.02 -1.79 4.45
CA TYR A 98 -23.46 -1.36 5.74
C TYR A 98 -22.15 -2.07 6.07
N VAL A 99 -22.04 -3.35 5.70
CA VAL A 99 -20.80 -4.13 5.88
C VAL A 99 -19.67 -3.51 5.06
N ILE A 100 -19.90 -3.25 3.78
CA ILE A 100 -18.93 -2.62 2.88
C ILE A 100 -18.54 -1.23 3.40
N GLU A 101 -19.50 -0.43 3.89
CA GLU A 101 -19.20 0.88 4.47
C GLU A 101 -18.32 0.78 5.73
N ASP A 102 -18.51 -0.22 6.59
CA ASP A 102 -17.63 -0.48 7.75
C ASP A 102 -16.22 -0.89 7.31
N LEU A 103 -16.12 -1.79 6.33
CA LEU A 103 -14.83 -2.23 5.79
C LEU A 103 -14.05 -1.06 5.18
N TYR A 104 -14.72 -0.17 4.44
CA TYR A 104 -14.10 1.06 3.93
C TYR A 104 -13.63 1.99 5.04
N LYS A 105 -14.41 2.17 6.12
CA LYS A 105 -13.98 2.95 7.27
C LYS A 105 -12.73 2.36 7.93
N ARG A 106 -12.69 1.03 8.07
CA ARG A 106 -11.54 0.30 8.62
C ARG A 106 -10.30 0.43 7.73
N GLU A 107 -10.48 0.33 6.41
CA GLU A 107 -9.42 0.52 5.41
C GLU A 107 -8.77 1.90 5.55
N ILE A 108 -9.59 2.96 5.58
CA ILE A 108 -9.11 4.33 5.72
C ILE A 108 -8.34 4.51 7.05
N GLN A 109 -8.85 3.94 8.15
CA GLN A 109 -8.17 3.99 9.45
C GLN A 109 -6.82 3.27 9.43
N MET A 110 -6.74 2.10 8.78
CA MET A 110 -5.49 1.35 8.65
C MET A 110 -4.48 2.08 7.76
N CYS A 111 -4.91 2.64 6.63
CA CYS A 111 -4.07 3.48 5.77
C CYS A 111 -3.50 4.68 6.54
N ARG A 112 -4.33 5.38 7.33
CA ARG A 112 -3.87 6.45 8.23
C ARG A 112 -2.84 5.96 9.26
N SER A 113 -3.06 4.79 9.86
CA SER A 113 -2.13 4.23 10.85
C SER A 113 -0.76 3.88 10.26
N LEU A 114 -0.72 3.53 8.97
CA LEU A 114 0.50 3.23 8.22
C LEU A 114 1.10 4.47 7.54
N GLN A 115 0.50 5.66 7.74
CA GLN A 115 0.86 6.91 7.07
C GLN A 115 0.82 6.78 5.53
N ILE A 116 -0.03 5.89 5.03
CA ILE A 116 -0.29 5.71 3.60
C ILE A 116 -1.42 6.66 3.26
N HIS A 117 -1.08 7.80 2.69
CA HIS A 117 -2.05 8.82 2.29
C HIS A 117 -2.17 8.86 0.77
N SER A 118 -3.40 8.99 0.24
CA SER A 118 -3.65 9.37 -1.16
C SER A 118 -3.04 10.74 -1.52
N ARG A 119 -2.55 11.48 -0.52
CA ARG A 119 -1.91 12.79 -0.58
C ARG A 119 -0.36 12.72 -0.50
N ALA A 120 0.26 11.56 -0.64
CA ALA A 120 1.73 11.38 -0.61
C ALA A 120 2.45 11.87 -1.89
N THR A 121 1.97 12.95 -2.49
CA THR A 121 2.73 13.74 -3.48
C THR A 121 3.01 15.17 -3.00
N ASN A 122 2.24 15.75 -2.07
CA ASN A 122 2.24 17.22 -1.87
C ASN A 122 2.09 17.73 -0.41
N GLY A 123 2.52 16.99 0.62
CA GLY A 123 2.16 17.35 2.02
C GLY A 123 3.24 17.34 3.10
N GLU A 124 4.05 16.29 3.19
CA GLU A 124 5.01 16.14 4.31
C GLU A 124 6.44 16.31 3.80
N SER A 125 7.20 17.22 4.45
CA SER A 125 8.64 17.51 4.24
C SER A 125 9.11 17.38 2.78
N ARG A 126 9.52 18.49 2.15
CA ARG A 126 10.15 18.46 0.81
C ARG A 126 11.16 17.32 0.64
N ASP A 127 11.85 16.92 1.70
CA ASP A 127 12.83 15.84 1.68
C ASP A 127 12.19 14.45 1.63
N GLN A 128 11.06 14.20 2.32
CA GLN A 128 10.36 12.91 2.26
C GLN A 128 9.67 12.70 0.91
N VAL A 129 9.08 13.76 0.36
CA VAL A 129 8.52 13.73 -1.00
C VAL A 129 9.62 13.40 -2.02
N LYS A 130 10.78 14.06 -1.93
CA LYS A 130 11.93 13.77 -2.80
C LYS A 130 12.44 12.34 -2.63
N ILE A 131 12.56 11.83 -1.41
CA ILE A 131 13.02 10.46 -1.16
C ILE A 131 12.05 9.45 -1.76
N ASN A 132 10.74 9.64 -1.57
CA ASN A 132 9.73 8.77 -2.15
C ASN A 132 9.72 8.86 -3.69
N GLN A 133 9.85 10.07 -4.26
CA GLN A 133 9.96 10.27 -5.71
C GLN A 133 11.19 9.57 -6.29
N LEU A 134 12.37 9.77 -5.69
CA LEU A 134 13.61 9.11 -6.09
C LEU A 134 13.49 7.58 -6.02
N TYR A 135 12.82 7.06 -5.00
CA TYR A 135 12.57 5.63 -4.87
C TYR A 135 11.63 5.10 -5.98
N GLN A 136 10.55 5.82 -6.29
CA GLN A 136 9.63 5.45 -7.38
C GLN A 136 10.31 5.55 -8.75
N GLU A 137 11.11 6.60 -8.99
CA GLU A 137 11.90 6.77 -10.21
C GLU A 137 12.93 5.64 -10.37
N ALA A 138 13.67 5.31 -9.29
CA ALA A 138 14.63 4.20 -9.31
C ALA A 138 13.93 2.86 -9.60
N LYS A 139 12.71 2.66 -9.08
CA LYS A 139 11.94 1.46 -9.36
C LYS A 139 11.42 1.39 -10.79
N LYS A 140 10.88 2.50 -11.32
CA LYS A 140 10.49 2.58 -12.73
C LYS A 140 11.67 2.30 -13.66
N ALA A 141 12.85 2.85 -13.35
CA ALA A 141 14.06 2.57 -14.11
C ALA A 141 14.50 1.10 -14.05
N LEU A 142 14.16 0.35 -12.99
CA LEU A 142 14.40 -1.10 -12.92
C LEU A 142 13.35 -1.92 -13.68
N ASP A 143 12.11 -1.42 -13.80
CA ASP A 143 11.00 -2.08 -14.48
C ASP A 143 10.99 -1.79 -16.00
N ASP A 144 11.45 -0.60 -16.44
CA ASP A 144 11.47 -0.16 -17.85
C ASP A 144 12.74 -0.61 -18.62
N ASP A 145 13.81 -1.03 -17.93
CA ASP A 145 15.11 -1.27 -18.55
C ASP A 145 15.38 -2.78 -18.75
N ASP A 146 15.48 -3.17 -20.02
CA ASP A 146 15.92 -4.48 -20.55
C ASP A 146 17.40 -4.77 -20.18
N GLY A 147 17.73 -4.74 -18.89
CA GLY A 147 18.99 -5.24 -18.33
C GLY A 147 20.21 -4.32 -18.45
N LEU A 148 20.07 -3.01 -18.66
CA LEU A 148 21.24 -2.10 -18.78
C LEU A 148 21.67 -1.41 -17.48
N ILE A 149 20.88 -1.47 -16.39
CA ILE A 149 21.36 -1.07 -15.06
C ILE A 149 22.14 -2.23 -14.42
N ALA A 150 23.44 -1.99 -14.18
CA ALA A 150 24.32 -2.91 -13.46
C ALA A 150 23.72 -3.27 -12.08
N ARG A 151 23.31 -4.54 -11.92
CA ARG A 151 23.04 -5.12 -10.62
C ARG A 151 24.37 -5.14 -9.87
N VAL A 152 24.44 -4.49 -8.72
CA VAL A 152 25.62 -4.59 -7.85
C VAL A 152 25.63 -6.02 -7.32
N PHE A 153 26.40 -6.89 -7.97
CA PHE A 153 26.69 -8.22 -7.47
C PHE A 153 27.44 -8.06 -6.15
N ASN A 154 26.90 -8.69 -5.10
CA ASN A 154 27.61 -8.92 -3.85
C ASN A 154 28.28 -10.29 -3.92
#